data_AF-F0Y6R5-F1
#
_entry.id   AF-F0Y6R5-F1
#
_cell.length_a   1.000
_cell.length_b   1.000
_cell.length_c   1.000
_cell.angle_alpha   90.00
_cell.angle_beta   90.00
_cell.angle_gamma   90.00
#
_symmetry.space_group_name_H-M   'P 1'
#
loop_
_entity.id
_entity.type
_entity.pdbx_description
1 polymer ?
#
loop_
_entity_poly.entity_id
_entity_poly.type
_entity_poly.pdbx_seq_one_letter_code
_entity_poly.pdbx_strand_id
1 'polypeptide(L)'
;VVVVYAPWCQFCQAMEDDYATFADEMAKEGITVAKYRGDEDREFVTANFNTESFPTINLVKDGVATKYDSEARDVESLKKF
;
A
#
# COMPACT_ATOMS: atom_id res chain seq x y z
N VAL A 1 0.56 0.15 7.60
CA VAL A 1 0.90 0.28 6.16
C VAL A 1 -0.38 0.33 5.35
N VAL A 2 -0.49 1.21 4.36
CA VAL A 2 -1.67 1.35 3.50
C VAL A 2 -1.24 1.26 2.04
N VAL A 3 -1.92 0.43 1.25
CA VAL A 3 -1.82 0.47 -0.21
C VAL A 3 -3.07 1.12 -0.79
N VAL A 4 -2.86 2.12 -1.63
CA VAL A 4 -3.91 2.69 -2.46
C VAL A 4 -3.91 1.94 -3.80
N TYR A 5 -5.06 1.36 -4.14
CA TYR A 5 -5.23 0.50 -5.31
C TYR A 5 -6.44 0.92 -6.15
N ALA A 6 -6.51 0.35 -7.36
CA ALA A 6 -7.70 0.40 -8.22
C ALA A 6 -8.04 -1.03 -8.69
N PRO A 7 -9.32 -1.42 -8.75
CA PRO A 7 -9.71 -2.79 -9.06
C PRO A 7 -9.36 -3.22 -10.49
N TRP A 8 -9.25 -2.26 -11.42
CA TRP A 8 -8.89 -2.49 -12.82
C TRP A 8 -7.36 -2.46 -13.08
N CYS A 9 -6.55 -2.16 -12.06
CA CYS A 9 -5.11 -2.03 -12.24
C CYS A 9 -4.42 -3.40 -12.18
N GLN A 10 -3.88 -3.86 -13.32
CA GLN A 10 -3.16 -5.14 -13.40
C GLN A 10 -2.00 -5.24 -12.41
N PHE A 11 -1.25 -4.15 -12.17
CA PHE A 11 -0.16 -4.13 -11.20
C PHE A 11 -0.67 -4.24 -9.75
N CYS A 12 -1.88 -3.76 -9.47
CA CYS A 12 -2.50 -3.96 -8.16
C CYS A 12 -2.85 -5.44 -7.96
N GLN A 13 -3.50 -6.05 -8.96
CA GLN A 13 -3.90 -7.45 -8.94
C GLN A 13 -2.68 -8.38 -8.80
N ALA A 14 -1.60 -8.11 -9.53
CA ALA A 14 -0.38 -8.92 -9.50
C ALA A 14 0.32 -8.95 -8.13
N MET A 15 0.07 -7.96 -7.27
CA MET A 15 0.66 -7.82 -5.94
C MET A 15 -0.24 -8.39 -4.83
N GLU A 16 -1.50 -8.76 -5.11
CA GLU A 16 -2.48 -9.06 -4.06
C GLU A 16 -2.04 -10.16 -3.10
N ASP A 17 -1.50 -11.26 -3.63
CA ASP A 17 -1.09 -12.43 -2.82
C ASP A 17 0.10 -12.09 -1.91
N ASP A 18 1.10 -11.38 -2.43
CA ASP A 18 2.26 -10.93 -1.66
C ASP A 18 1.83 -9.92 -0.58
N TYR A 19 0.95 -8.98 -0.91
CA TYR A 19 0.48 -7.99 0.04
C TYR A 19 -0.38 -8.60 1.16
N ALA A 20 -1.17 -9.63 0.84
CA ALA A 20 -1.93 -10.40 1.83
C ALA A 20 -1.00 -11.18 2.77
N THR A 21 0.03 -11.84 2.22
CA THR A 21 1.04 -12.56 3.00
C THR A 21 1.80 -11.61 3.92
N PHE A 22 2.21 -10.45 3.40
CA PHE A 22 2.84 -9.39 4.18
C PHE A 22 1.92 -8.92 5.33
N ALA A 23 0.62 -8.74 5.08
CA ALA A 23 -0.34 -8.35 6.10
C ALA A 23 -0.43 -9.37 7.25
N ASP A 24 -0.48 -10.66 6.93
CA ASP A 24 -0.55 -11.75 7.94
C ASP A 24 0.71 -11.81 8.82
N GLU A 25 1.87 -11.49 8.26
CA GLU A 25 3.12 -11.44 9.02
C GLU A 25 3.22 -10.19 9.89
N MET A 26 2.89 -9.03 9.33
CA MET A 26 2.87 -7.75 10.06
C MET A 26 1.85 -7.74 11.21
N ALA A 27 0.73 -8.45 11.06
CA ALA A 27 -0.25 -8.60 12.14
C ALA A 27 0.36 -9.26 13.40
N LYS A 28 1.31 -10.19 13.22
CA LYS A 28 2.02 -10.85 14.35
C LYS A 28 2.94 -9.88 15.10
N GLU A 29 3.39 -8.83 14.41
CA GLU A 29 4.22 -7.76 14.97
C GLU A 29 3.38 -6.58 15.48
N GLY A 30 2.05 -6.68 15.42
CA GLY A 30 1.13 -5.61 15.84
C GLY A 30 1.01 -4.47 14.83
N ILE A 31 1.49 -4.65 13.60
CA ILE A 31 1.41 -3.66 12.52
C ILE A 31 0.16 -3.93 11.69
N THR A 32 -0.72 -2.93 11.58
CA THR A 32 -1.91 -3.02 10.72
C THR A 32 -1.54 -2.72 9.27
N VAL A 33 -1.96 -3.60 8.36
CA VAL A 33 -1.84 -3.44 6.92
C VAL A 33 -3.23 -3.33 6.30
N ALA A 34 -3.46 -2.34 5.44
CA ALA A 34 -4.78 -2.04 4.88
C ALA A 34 -4.73 -1.72 3.39
N LYS A 35 -5.84 -1.95 2.70
CA LYS A 35 -6.05 -1.58 1.29
C LYS A 35 -7.11 -0.48 1.21
N TYR A 36 -6.85 0.55 0.41
CA TYR A 36 -7.80 1.63 0.13
C TYR A 36 -8.06 1.72 -1.38
N ARG A 37 -9.33 1.60 -1.79
CA ARG A 37 -9.73 1.78 -3.18
C ARG A 37 -9.72 3.26 -3.51
N GLY A 38 -8.78 3.72 -4.34
CA GLY A 38 -8.55 5.14 -4.60
C GLY A 38 -8.96 5.64 -5.98
N ASP A 39 -9.51 4.79 -6.85
CA ASP A 39 -9.89 5.18 -8.22
C ASP A 39 -11.08 6.14 -8.27
N GLU A 40 -11.97 6.11 -7.28
CA GLU A 40 -13.11 7.03 -7.17
C GLU A 40 -12.79 8.29 -6.33
N ASP A 41 -11.72 8.26 -5.52
CA ASP A 41 -11.35 9.31 -4.56
C ASP A 41 -9.99 9.96 -4.86
N ARG A 42 -9.75 10.29 -6.14
CA ARG A 42 -8.43 10.72 -6.64
C ARG A 42 -7.84 11.91 -5.89
N GLU A 43 -8.63 12.96 -5.66
CA GLU A 43 -8.16 14.16 -4.94
C GLU A 43 -7.73 13.84 -3.51
N PHE A 44 -8.51 13.01 -2.80
CA PHE A 44 -8.23 12.60 -1.44
C PHE A 44 -6.94 11.76 -1.36
N VAL A 45 -6.77 10.76 -2.23
CA VAL A 45 -5.59 9.90 -2.19
C VAL A 45 -4.30 10.59 -2.65
N THR A 46 -4.40 11.55 -3.57
CA THR A 46 -3.26 12.40 -3.92
C THR A 46 -2.85 13.26 -2.75
N ALA A 47 -3.80 13.90 -2.05
CA ALA A 47 -3.50 14.79 -0.93
C ALA A 47 -3.00 14.06 0.34
N ASN A 48 -3.51 12.86 0.63
CA ASN A 48 -3.26 12.17 1.90
C ASN A 48 -2.29 10.98 1.80
N PHE A 49 -2.12 10.41 0.61
CA PHE A 49 -1.33 9.20 0.39
C PHE A 49 -0.31 9.35 -0.75
N ASN A 50 -0.04 10.57 -1.22
CA ASN A 50 0.91 10.85 -2.30
C ASN A 50 0.67 9.98 -3.55
N THR A 51 -0.60 9.63 -3.80
CA THR A 51 -0.96 8.67 -4.85
C THR A 51 -1.13 9.39 -6.18
N GLU A 52 -0.13 9.25 -7.04
CA GLU A 52 -0.17 9.73 -8.43
C GLU A 52 -0.57 8.59 -9.38
N SER A 53 -0.05 7.39 -9.13
CA SER A 53 -0.32 6.16 -9.88
C SER A 53 -0.66 5.00 -8.93
N PHE A 54 -1.24 3.93 -9.48
CA PHE A 54 -1.55 2.72 -8.71
C PHE A 54 -0.59 1.58 -9.09
N PRO A 55 -0.21 0.73 -8.13
CA PRO A 55 -0.43 0.88 -6.68
C PRO A 55 0.53 1.92 -6.05
N THR A 56 0.07 2.61 -5.01
CA THR A 56 0.95 3.43 -4.14
C THR A 56 0.88 2.91 -2.71
N ILE A 57 2.03 2.60 -2.12
CA ILE A 57 2.15 2.09 -0.76
C ILE A 57 2.69 3.19 0.15
N ASN A 58 2.09 3.36 1.32
CA ASN A 58 2.55 4.30 2.34
C ASN A 58 2.65 3.63 3.71
N LEU A 59 3.66 4.04 4.48
CA LEU A 59 3.69 3.86 5.92
C LEU A 59 2.98 5.07 6.55
N VAL A 60 1.95 4.80 7.34
CA VAL A 60 1.22 5.84 8.07
C VAL A 60 1.62 5.75 9.53
N LYS A 61 2.27 6.81 10.02
CA LYS A 61 2.69 6.93 11.42
C LYS A 61 2.40 8.33 11.93
N ASP A 62 1.72 8.42 13.07
CA ASP A 62 1.34 9.69 13.70
C ASP A 62 0.61 10.65 12.75
N GLY A 63 -0.25 10.10 11.88
CA GLY A 63 -1.02 10.85 10.88
C GLY A 63 -0.23 11.27 9.63
N VAL A 64 1.06 10.94 9.55
CA VAL A 64 1.93 11.26 8.41
C VAL A 64 2.05 10.03 7.51
N ALA A 65 1.75 10.20 6.22
CA ALA A 65 1.95 9.18 5.20
C ALA A 65 3.30 9.37 4.50
N THR A 66 4.20 8.40 4.66
CA THR A 66 5.48 8.31 3.95
C THR A 66 5.36 7.29 2.83
N LYS A 67 5.66 7.69 1.59
CA LYS A 67 5.58 6.82 0.41
C LYS A 67 6.71 5.79 0.43
N TYR A 68 6.41 4.58 -0.04
CA TYR A 68 7.41 3.56 -0.34
C TYR A 68 7.99 3.79 -1.74
N ASP A 69 9.28 4.13 -1.82
CA ASP A 69 9.92 4.58 -3.06
C ASP A 69 10.43 3.43 -3.95
N SER A 70 10.46 2.19 -3.46
CA SER A 70 10.84 1.04 -4.28
C SER A 70 9.73 0.65 -5.25
N GLU A 71 10.07 -0.03 -6.35
CA GLU A 71 9.11 -0.69 -7.24
C GLU A 71 8.86 -2.15 -6.86
N ALA A 72 9.72 -2.75 -6.02
CA ALA A 72 9.55 -4.12 -5.57
C ALA A 72 8.29 -4.26 -4.70
N ARG A 73 7.50 -5.31 -4.89
CA ARG A 73 6.20 -5.52 -4.21
C ARG A 73 6.10 -6.89 -3.55
N ASP A 74 7.20 -7.65 -3.54
CA ASP A 74 7.30 -8.92 -2.81
C ASP A 74 7.38 -8.69 -1.30
N VAL A 75 7.03 -9.73 -0.55
CA VAL A 75 6.97 -9.72 0.92
C VAL A 75 8.27 -9.24 1.56
N GLU A 76 9.41 -9.73 1.08
CA GLU A 76 10.73 -9.41 1.64
C GLU A 76 11.10 -7.93 1.45
N SER A 77 10.76 -7.37 0.28
CA SER A 77 10.96 -5.95 0.00
C SER A 77 10.05 -5.07 0.86
N LEU A 78 8.79 -5.46 1.06
CA LEU A 78 7.82 -4.72 1.88
C LEU A 78 8.17 -4.72 3.36
N LYS A 79 8.76 -5.80 3.89
CA LYS A 79 9.25 -5.87 5.28
C LYS A 79 10.43 -4.95 5.58
N LYS A 80 11.20 -4.57 4.56
CA LYS A 80 12.36 -3.67 4.70
C LYS A 80 11.98 -2.20 4.73
N PHE A 81 10.72 -1.88 4.45
CA PHE A 81 10.20 -0.52 4.48
C PHE A 81 9.95 -0.04 5.90
#